data_AF-A0ABD1D941-F1
#
_entry.id   AF-A0ABD1D941-F1
#
_cell.length_a   1.000
_cell.length_b   1.000
_cell.length_c   1.000
_cell.angle_alpha   90.00
_cell.angle_beta   90.00
_cell.angle_gamma   90.00
#
_symmetry.space_group_name_H-M   'P 1'
#
loop_
_entity.id
_entity.type
_entity.pdbx_description
1 polymer ?
#
loop_
_entity_poly.entity_id
_entity_poly.type
_entity_poly.pdbx_seq_one_letter_code
_entity_poly.pdbx_strand_id
1 'polypeptide(L)'
;MSAQTKQTCDKCRTGPLGGLRYVCLVCENFHLCEECYEKKCSQSNHRAFHPMQLILPLDDLYKVLKNLEPSQINIYSCPYCGDEDLSINTLSEHCLEYHFTKSCNVRCPICVVFDIQPNTRDALNKNALCRKAVC
;
A
#
# COMPACT_ATOMS: atom_id res chain seq x y z
N MET A 1 7.40 -15.23 14.44
CA MET A 1 8.53 -14.79 13.60
C MET A 1 7.91 -14.17 12.36
N SER A 2 7.78 -12.85 12.36
CA SER A 2 6.90 -12.13 11.43
C SER A 2 7.60 -11.85 10.11
N ALA A 3 6.79 -11.83 9.07
CA ALA A 3 7.08 -11.89 7.65
C ALA A 3 8.22 -10.99 7.15
N GLN A 4 8.92 -11.53 6.17
CA GLN A 4 10.11 -11.00 5.54
C GLN A 4 9.69 -9.85 4.61
N THR A 5 9.61 -8.63 5.14
CA THR A 5 9.51 -7.44 4.30
C THR A 5 10.76 -7.37 3.44
N LYS A 6 10.60 -7.53 2.13
CA LYS A 6 11.71 -7.36 1.19
C LYS A 6 12.34 -5.99 1.41
N GLN A 7 13.58 -6.00 1.88
CA GLN A 7 14.31 -4.79 2.30
C GLN A 7 15.16 -4.20 1.19
N THR A 8 15.01 -4.63 -0.06
CA THR A 8 15.83 -4.16 -1.18
C THR A 8 14.94 -3.58 -2.26
N CYS A 9 15.37 -2.48 -2.87
CA CYS A 9 14.71 -1.93 -4.04
C CYS A 9 14.80 -2.92 -5.21
N ASP A 10 13.67 -3.24 -5.84
CA ASP A 10 13.61 -4.13 -7.00
C ASP A 10 14.37 -3.60 -8.21
N LYS A 11 14.50 -2.27 -8.33
CA LYS A 11 15.15 -1.62 -9.47
C LYS A 11 16.66 -1.50 -9.33
N CYS A 12 17.13 -0.82 -8.29
CA CYS A 12 18.56 -0.54 -8.10
C CYS A 12 19.28 -1.58 -7.24
N ARG A 13 18.53 -2.50 -6.60
CA ARG A 13 19.03 -3.50 -5.65
C ARG A 13 19.70 -2.92 -4.40
N THR A 14 19.59 -1.61 -4.17
CA THR A 14 20.07 -0.97 -2.94
C THR A 14 19.23 -1.44 -1.75
N GLY A 15 19.89 -1.74 -0.64
CA GLY A 15 19.26 -2.09 0.62
C GLY A 15 20.26 -2.25 1.77
N PRO A 16 19.79 -2.37 3.02
CA PRO A 16 18.37 -2.39 3.40
C PRO A 16 17.69 -1.02 3.22
N LEU A 17 16.42 -1.03 2.80
CA LEU A 17 15.56 0.14 2.73
C LEU A 17 15.20 0.55 4.17
N GLY A 18 16.09 1.31 4.81
CA GLY A 18 15.90 1.82 6.16
C GLY A 18 14.98 3.04 6.25
N GLY A 19 14.60 3.62 5.11
CA GLY A 19 13.73 4.79 5.01
C GLY A 19 12.39 4.47 4.34
N LEU A 20 11.83 5.47 3.66
CA LEU A 20 10.61 5.33 2.88
C LEU A 20 10.77 4.26 1.79
N ARG A 21 9.77 3.39 1.68
CA ARG A 21 9.68 2.44 0.57
C ARG A 21 8.31 2.50 -0.05
N TYR A 22 8.26 2.28 -1.36
CA TYR A 22 7.05 2.36 -2.15
C TYR A 22 6.71 0.97 -2.65
N VAL A 23 5.53 0.45 -2.31
CA VAL A 23 5.07 -0.88 -2.69
C VAL A 23 4.04 -0.77 -3.80
N CYS A 24 4.21 -1.52 -4.87
CA CYS A 24 3.23 -1.53 -5.95
C CYS A 24 1.92 -2.19 -5.49
N LEU A 25 0.81 -1.52 -5.76
CA LEU A 25 -0.55 -2.00 -5.49
C LEU A 25 -1.11 -2.87 -6.62
N VAL A 26 -0.33 -3.14 -7.66
CA VAL A 26 -0.71 -4.02 -8.78
C VAL A 26 0.26 -5.20 -8.91
N CYS A 27 1.56 -4.92 -8.85
CA CYS A 27 2.57 -5.96 -8.97
C CYS A 27 2.80 -6.68 -7.64
N GLU A 28 2.89 -8.01 -7.70
CA GLU A 28 3.29 -8.82 -6.56
C GLU A 28 4.77 -8.56 -6.19
N ASN A 29 5.04 -8.39 -4.90
CA ASN A 29 6.39 -8.31 -4.33
C ASN A 29 7.35 -7.31 -5.02
N PHE A 30 6.79 -6.20 -5.54
CA PHE A 30 7.57 -5.14 -6.19
C PHE A 30 7.65 -3.88 -5.31
N HIS A 31 8.88 -3.51 -4.95
CA HIS A 31 9.19 -2.45 -4.00
C HIS A 31 10.25 -1.51 -4.58
N LEU A 32 10.05 -0.21 -4.45
CA LEU A 32 11.03 0.81 -4.85
C LEU A 32 11.53 1.57 -3.61
N CYS A 33 12.80 1.97 -3.64
CA CYS A 33 13.26 3.09 -2.81
C CYS A 33 12.63 4.39 -3.33
N GLU A 34 12.64 5.42 -2.48
CA GLU A 34 12.22 6.79 -2.83
C GLU A 34 12.83 7.27 -4.15
N GLU A 35 14.15 7.21 -4.30
CA GLU A 35 14.84 7.66 -5.52
C GLU A 35 14.34 6.94 -6.79
N CYS A 36 14.08 5.63 -6.73
CA CYS A 36 13.57 4.89 -7.89
C CYS A 36 12.10 5.18 -8.17
N TYR A 37 11.31 5.47 -7.13
CA TYR A 37 9.93 5.91 -7.25
C TYR A 37 9.85 7.30 -7.90
N GLU A 38 10.65 8.26 -7.42
CA GLU A 38 10.73 9.62 -7.96
C GLU A 38 11.21 9.64 -9.41
N LYS A 39 12.20 8.80 -9.74
CA LYS A 39 12.69 8.61 -11.12
C LYS A 39 11.68 7.90 -12.03
N LYS A 40 10.49 7.54 -11.53
CA LYS A 40 9.42 6.88 -12.30
C LYS A 40 9.96 5.65 -13.04
N CYS A 41 10.73 4.82 -12.34
CA CYS A 41 11.35 3.65 -12.94
C CYS A 41 10.30 2.61 -13.36
N SER A 42 10.56 1.91 -14.47
CA SER A 42 9.80 0.74 -14.89
C SER A 42 10.70 -0.50 -14.95
N GLN A 43 10.14 -1.68 -14.70
CA GLN A 43 10.87 -2.95 -14.74
C GLN A 43 9.94 -4.15 -14.87
N SER A 44 10.21 -5.05 -15.82
CA SER A 44 9.38 -6.24 -16.06
C SER A 44 7.90 -5.83 -16.23
N ASN A 45 7.00 -6.40 -15.42
CA ASN A 45 5.57 -6.11 -15.42
C ASN A 45 5.20 -4.80 -14.69
N HIS A 46 6.14 -4.19 -13.96
CA HIS A 46 5.91 -2.90 -13.30
C HIS A 46 6.04 -1.74 -14.27
N ARG A 47 5.03 -0.87 -14.27
CA ARG A 47 5.02 0.41 -14.99
C ARG A 47 5.01 1.56 -13.99
N ALA A 48 5.66 2.66 -14.37
CA ALA A 48 5.79 3.86 -13.55
C ALA A 48 4.45 4.51 -13.13
N PHE A 49 3.37 4.22 -13.85
CA PHE A 49 2.02 4.72 -13.57
C PHE A 49 1.19 3.74 -12.73
N HIS A 50 1.75 2.59 -12.33
CA HIS A 50 1.04 1.73 -11.38
C HIS A 50 0.90 2.47 -10.04
N PRO A 51 -0.27 2.36 -9.39
CA PRO A 51 -0.46 2.93 -8.06
C PRO A 51 0.50 2.29 -7.06
N MET A 52 1.11 3.14 -6.23
CA MET A 52 2.10 2.75 -5.24
C MET A 52 1.61 3.18 -3.85
N GLN A 53 1.90 2.38 -2.84
CA GLN A 53 1.63 2.68 -1.44
C GLN A 53 2.96 3.02 -0.75
N LEU A 54 3.02 4.18 -0.11
CA LEU A 54 4.12 4.54 0.78
C LEU A 54 4.07 3.66 2.04
N ILE A 55 5.20 3.07 2.40
CA ILE A 55 5.37 2.36 3.66
C ILE A 55 6.41 3.11 4.47
N LEU A 56 5.94 3.65 5.59
CA LEU A 56 6.78 4.30 6.58
C LEU A 56 7.63 3.26 7.32
N PRO A 57 8.84 3.63 7.77
CA PRO A 57 9.52 2.92 8.83
C PRO A 57 8.61 2.74 10.04
N LEU A 58 8.77 1.63 10.75
CA LEU A 58 7.87 1.24 11.83
C LEU A 58 7.78 2.32 12.93
N ASP A 59 8.91 2.92 13.30
CA ASP A 59 8.95 3.99 14.31
C ASP A 59 8.16 5.23 13.89
N ASP A 60 8.20 5.59 12.61
CA ASP A 60 7.47 6.74 12.08
C ASP A 60 5.97 6.42 11.96
N LEU A 61 5.63 5.19 11.54
CA LEU A 61 4.25 4.72 11.58
C LEU A 61 3.70 4.79 13.00
N TYR A 62 4.42 4.31 14.01
CA TYR A 62 3.99 4.38 15.41
C TYR A 62 3.77 5.82 15.89
N LYS A 63 4.62 6.77 15.50
CA LYS A 63 4.43 8.19 15.83
C LYS A 63 3.14 8.75 15.22
N VAL A 64 2.82 8.37 13.98
CA VAL A 64 1.57 8.75 13.33
C VAL A 64 0.37 8.15 14.08
N LEU A 65 0.41 6.83 14.34
CA LEU A 65 -0.70 6.12 14.98
C LEU A 65 -0.97 6.54 16.43
N LYS A 66 0.07 6.95 17.17
CA LYS A 66 -0.06 7.31 18.59
C LYS A 66 -0.74 8.67 18.81
N ASN A 67 -0.60 9.59 17.86
CA ASN A 67 -0.99 10.98 18.04
C ASN A 67 -2.28 11.35 17.31
N LEU A 68 -2.88 10.42 16.58
CA LEU A 68 -4.01 10.67 15.69
C LEU A 68 -5.10 9.62 15.85
N GLU A 69 -6.35 10.06 15.75
CA GLU A 69 -7.50 9.15 15.64
C GLU A 69 -7.52 8.48 14.25
N PRO A 70 -8.11 7.28 14.11
CA PRO A 70 -8.11 6.54 12.84
C PRO A 70 -8.60 7.29 11.61
N SER A 71 -9.55 8.22 11.79
CA SER A 71 -10.09 9.07 10.71
C SER A 71 -9.14 10.17 10.26
N GLN A 72 -8.12 10.49 11.05
CA GLN A 72 -7.10 11.51 10.76
C GLN A 72 -5.85 10.92 10.10
N ILE A 73 -5.75 9.59 10.03
CA ILE A 73 -4.61 8.89 9.45
C ILE A 73 -4.78 8.83 7.93
N ASN A 74 -4.14 9.77 7.24
CA ASN A 74 -4.18 9.92 5.79
C ASN A 74 -2.92 9.35 5.14
N ILE A 75 -2.71 8.04 5.24
CA ILE A 75 -1.48 7.39 4.75
C ILE A 75 -1.73 6.48 3.55
N TYR A 76 -2.96 6.31 3.10
CA TYR A 76 -3.29 5.33 2.08
C TYR A 76 -3.33 5.94 0.69
N SER A 77 -2.89 5.15 -0.28
CA SER A 77 -3.01 5.47 -1.71
C SER A 77 -4.11 4.60 -2.34
N CYS A 78 -4.88 5.17 -3.26
CA CYS A 78 -5.90 4.44 -3.99
C CYS A 78 -5.27 3.35 -4.87
N PRO A 79 -5.69 2.08 -4.76
CA PRO A 79 -5.10 0.98 -5.51
C PRO A 79 -5.48 0.97 -6.99
N TYR A 80 -6.39 1.86 -7.44
CA TYR A 80 -6.87 1.91 -8.82
C TYR A 80 -6.32 3.08 -9.65
N CYS A 81 -6.06 4.22 -9.01
CA CYS A 81 -5.59 5.44 -9.68
C CYS A 81 -4.33 6.03 -9.04
N GLY A 82 -4.00 5.67 -7.79
CA GLY A 82 -2.82 6.16 -7.09
C GLY A 82 -3.03 7.46 -6.32
N ASP A 83 -4.25 7.98 -6.21
CA ASP A 83 -4.53 9.15 -5.37
C ASP A 83 -4.05 8.92 -3.93
N GLU A 84 -3.25 9.83 -3.41
CA GLU A 84 -2.57 9.73 -2.12
C GLU A 84 -3.35 10.48 -1.01
N ASP A 85 -2.82 10.47 0.22
CA ASP A 85 -3.37 11.18 1.38
C ASP A 85 -4.81 10.82 1.75
N LEU A 86 -5.18 9.54 1.55
CA LEU A 86 -6.52 9.06 1.89
C LEU A 86 -6.52 8.43 3.29
N SER A 87 -7.55 8.78 4.07
CA SER A 87 -7.97 8.00 5.24
C SER A 87 -8.62 6.69 4.80
N ILE A 88 -8.86 5.79 5.75
CA ILE A 88 -9.61 4.57 5.47
C ILE A 88 -11.04 4.84 4.96
N ASN A 89 -11.68 5.90 5.45
CA ASN A 89 -13.05 6.26 5.06
C ASN A 89 -13.05 6.91 3.67
N THR A 90 -12.20 7.92 3.47
CA THR A 90 -12.11 8.63 2.18
C THR A 90 -11.61 7.72 1.06
N LEU A 91 -10.71 6.77 1.36
CA LEU A 91 -10.32 5.73 0.40
C LEU A 91 -11.51 4.86 -0.03
N SER A 92 -12.33 4.42 0.94
CA SER A 92 -13.51 3.60 0.65
C SER A 92 -14.53 4.37 -0.19
N GLU A 93 -14.82 5.62 0.17
CA GLU A 93 -15.74 6.49 -0.56
C GLU A 93 -15.23 6.74 -1.98
N HIS A 94 -13.96 7.10 -2.13
CA HIS A 94 -13.30 7.32 -3.42
C HIS A 94 -13.38 6.11 -4.35
N CYS A 95 -13.07 4.91 -3.83
CA CYS A 95 -13.16 3.69 -4.62
C CYS A 95 -14.58 3.40 -5.09
N LEU A 96 -15.59 3.65 -4.23
CA LEU A 96 -16.99 3.44 -4.56
C LEU A 96 -17.54 4.48 -5.54
N GLU A 97 -17.04 5.70 -5.52
CA GLU A 97 -17.52 6.78 -6.40
C GLU A 97 -16.86 6.70 -7.79
N TYR A 98 -15.54 6.55 -7.84
CA TYR A 98 -14.77 6.69 -9.08
C TYR A 98 -14.40 5.36 -9.74
N HIS A 99 -14.42 4.25 -9.00
CA HIS A 99 -13.91 2.94 -9.48
C HIS A 99 -14.89 1.79 -9.31
N PHE A 100 -16.17 2.07 -9.05
CA PHE A 100 -17.21 1.06 -8.83
C PHE A 100 -17.30 -0.02 -9.92
N THR A 101 -17.11 0.37 -11.18
CA THR A 101 -17.22 -0.52 -12.35
C THR A 101 -15.90 -1.13 -12.78
N LYS A 102 -14.79 -0.76 -12.13
CA LYS A 102 -13.44 -1.15 -12.54
C LYS A 102 -13.06 -2.49 -11.92
N SER A 103 -13.00 -3.53 -12.75
CA SER A 103 -12.47 -4.83 -12.35
C SER A 103 -10.99 -4.93 -12.74
N CYS A 104 -10.10 -4.75 -11.77
CA CYS A 104 -8.66 -4.91 -11.94
C CYS A 104 -8.10 -5.65 -10.72
N ASN A 105 -7.11 -6.52 -10.94
CA ASN A 105 -6.41 -7.17 -9.84
C ASN A 105 -5.48 -6.15 -9.18
N VAL A 106 -5.83 -5.75 -7.96
CA VAL A 106 -5.09 -4.79 -7.17
C VAL A 106 -4.90 -5.33 -5.75
N ARG A 107 -3.99 -4.74 -4.99
CA ARG A 107 -3.68 -5.12 -3.61
C ARG A 107 -4.32 -4.13 -2.66
N CYS A 108 -4.86 -4.62 -1.55
CA CYS A 108 -5.43 -3.79 -0.51
C CYS A 108 -4.32 -2.91 0.14
N PRO A 109 -4.43 -1.57 0.09
CA PRO A 109 -3.43 -0.67 0.69
C PRO A 109 -3.23 -0.91 2.19
N ILE A 110 -4.32 -1.24 2.90
CA ILE A 110 -4.31 -1.54 4.34
C ILE A 110 -3.48 -2.80 4.62
N CYS A 111 -3.76 -3.91 3.92
CA CYS A 111 -3.00 -5.14 4.09
C CYS A 111 -1.52 -4.97 3.72
N VAL A 112 -1.22 -4.13 2.74
CA VAL A 112 0.15 -3.82 2.32
C VAL A 112 0.90 -3.02 3.40
N VAL A 113 0.26 -2.03 4.03
CA VAL A 113 0.85 -1.24 5.13
C VAL A 113 1.14 -2.12 6.35
N PHE A 114 0.21 -2.99 6.73
CA PHE A 114 0.31 -3.81 7.95
C PHE A 114 0.88 -5.21 7.74
N ASP A 115 1.35 -5.52 6.52
CA ASP A 115 1.89 -6.83 6.12
C ASP A 115 0.97 -8.01 6.51
N ILE A 116 -0.35 -7.82 6.30
CA ILE A 116 -1.36 -8.81 6.65
C ILE A 116 -1.41 -9.87 5.55
N GLN A 117 -0.98 -11.08 5.88
CA GLN A 117 -0.97 -12.22 4.97
C GLN A 117 -2.40 -12.72 4.69
N PRO A 118 -2.73 -13.12 3.45
CA PRO A 118 -4.07 -13.58 3.08
C PRO A 118 -4.50 -14.89 3.78
N ASN A 119 -3.60 -15.57 4.50
CA ASN A 119 -3.84 -16.87 5.12
C ASN A 119 -4.50 -16.76 6.50
N THR A 120 -4.62 -15.55 7.07
CA THR A 120 -5.34 -15.26 8.34
C THR A 120 -6.78 -14.79 8.10
N ARG A 121 -7.39 -15.26 7.01
CA ARG A 121 -8.73 -14.89 6.49
C ARG A 121 -9.87 -14.88 7.52
N ASP A 122 -9.77 -15.63 8.61
CA ASP A 122 -10.82 -15.70 9.63
C ASP A 122 -10.91 -14.47 10.54
N ALA A 123 -9.86 -13.65 10.66
CA ALA A 123 -9.89 -12.41 11.45
C ALA A 123 -10.40 -11.19 10.67
N LEU A 124 -10.29 -11.19 9.34
CA LEU A 124 -10.67 -10.08 8.46
C LEU A 124 -12.15 -10.10 8.06
N ASN A 125 -12.86 -11.21 8.31
CA ASN A 125 -14.29 -11.37 8.03
C ASN A 125 -15.20 -10.45 8.88
N LYS A 126 -14.63 -9.66 9.80
CA LYS A 126 -15.34 -8.70 10.66
C LYS A 126 -15.19 -7.23 10.26
N ASN A 127 -14.27 -6.87 9.35
CA ASN A 127 -14.13 -5.47 8.91
C ASN A 127 -14.63 -5.29 7.47
N ALA A 128 -15.78 -4.60 7.33
CA ALA A 128 -16.45 -4.34 6.05
C ALA A 128 -15.55 -3.61 5.01
N LEU A 129 -14.47 -2.98 5.47
CA LEU A 129 -13.51 -2.20 4.67
C LEU A 129 -12.63 -3.08 3.77
N CYS A 130 -12.28 -4.31 4.18
CA CYS A 130 -11.51 -5.25 3.37
C CYS A 130 -12.38 -6.01 2.34
N ARG A 131 -13.72 -5.98 2.50
CA ARG A 131 -14.68 -6.58 1.56
C ARG A 131 -15.11 -5.63 0.45
N LYS A 132 -15.17 -4.32 0.73
CA LYS A 132 -15.53 -3.30 -0.26
C LYS A 132 -14.34 -2.85 -1.11
N ALA A 133 -13.15 -2.84 -0.52
CA ALA A 133 -11.90 -2.74 -1.25
C ALA A 133 -11.37 -4.16 -1.53
N VAL A 134 -11.76 -4.74 -2.67
CA VAL A 134 -10.94 -5.76 -3.37
C VAL A 134 -10.91 -7.16 -2.72
N CYS A 135 -11.96 -7.95 -3.00
CA CYS A 135 -11.89 -9.41 -3.22
C CYS A 135 -12.97 -9.80 -4.24
#